data_AF-A0A7X9S793-F1
#
_entry.id   AF-A0A7X9S793-F1
#
_cell.length_a   1.000
_cell.length_b   1.000
_cell.length_c   1.000
_cell.angle_alpha   90.00
_cell.angle_beta   90.00
_cell.angle_gamma   90.00
#
_symmetry.space_group_name_H-M   'P 1'
#
loop_
_entity.id
_entity.type
_entity.pdbx_description
1 polymer ?
#
loop_
_entity_poly.entity_id
_entity_poly.type
_entity_poly.pdbx_seq_one_letter_code
_entity_poly.pdbx_strand_id
1 'polypeptide(L)' 'MDILTVLKIIGLVLQLIASGLSESQAVEKASAMVGVSESFIRKIIKNIN' A
#
# COMPACT_ATOMS: atom_id res chain seq x y z
N MET A 1 -12.39 -2.61 -7.68
CA MET A 1 -11.09 -2.05 -8.10
C MET A 1 -10.39 -3.13 -8.90
N ASP A 2 -9.71 -2.78 -9.99
CA ASP A 2 -9.11 -3.76 -10.89
C ASP A 2 -7.96 -4.53 -10.20
N ILE A 3 -7.73 -5.80 -10.57
CA ILE A 3 -6.67 -6.64 -9.98
C ILE A 3 -5.29 -5.98 -10.18
N LEU A 4 -5.11 -5.32 -11.33
CA LEU A 4 -3.91 -4.56 -11.66
C LEU A 4 -3.70 -3.37 -10.70
N THR A 5 -4.79 -2.72 -10.29
CA THR A 5 -4.73 -1.61 -9.33
C THR A 5 -4.35 -2.11 -7.93
N VAL A 6 -4.87 -3.27 -7.53
CA VAL A 6 -4.51 -3.90 -6.25
C VAL A 6 -3.01 -4.22 -6.21
N LEU A 7 -2.49 -4.85 -7.27
CA LEU A 7 -1.06 -5.17 -7.39
C LEU A 7 -0.18 -3.90 -7.40
N LYS A 8 -0.63 -2.82 -8.05
CA LYS A 8 0.07 -1.53 -8.01
C LYS A 8 0.16 -0.95 -6.60
N ILE A 9 -0.92 -1.02 -5.82
CA ILE A 9 -0.92 -0.55 -4.42
C ILE A 9 0.08 -1.34 -3.58
N ILE A 10 0.04 -2.67 -3.69
CA ILE A 10 0.95 -3.55 -2.94
C ILE A 10 2.40 -3.26 -3.35
N GLY A 11 2.68 -3.21 -4.65
CA GLY A 11 4.01 -2.91 -5.18
C GLY A 11 4.52 -1.54 -4.71
N LEU A 12 3.66 -0.53 -4.70
CA LEU A 12 4.01 0.81 -4.21
C LEU A 12 4.36 0.81 -2.72
N VAL A 13 3.56 0.14 -1.88
CA VAL A 13 3.84 0.03 -0.44
C VAL A 13 5.16 -0.72 -0.20
N LEU A 14 5.41 -1.81 -0.92
CA LEU A 14 6.66 -2.56 -0.82
C LEU A 14 7.86 -1.74 -1.28
N GLN A 15 7.73 -0.93 -2.34
CA GLN A 15 8.78 -0.01 -2.78
C GLN A 15 9.09 1.06 -1.73
N LEU A 16 8.06 1.62 -1.09
CA LEU A 16 8.22 2.60 -0.02
C LEU A 16 8.93 1.98 1.19
N ILE A 17 8.55 0.77 1.59
CA ILE A 17 9.24 0.02 2.65
C ILE A 17 10.70 -0.26 2.26
N ALA A 18 10.95 -0.69 1.01
CA ALA A 18 12.30 -0.92 0.49
C ALA A 18 13.15 0.36 0.45
N SER A 19 12.53 1.53 0.32
CA SER A 19 13.20 2.83 0.41
C SER A 19 13.51 3.26 1.86
N GLY A 20 13.22 2.42 2.84
CA GLY A 20 13.54 2.64 4.26
C GLY A 20 12.40 3.23 5.08
N LEU A 21 11.18 3.32 4.55
CA LEU A 21 10.04 3.79 5.33
C LEU A 21 9.50 2.67 6.21
N SER A 22 9.02 3.04 7.40
CA SER A 22 8.20 2.14 8.21
C SER A 22 6.90 1.80 7.48
N GLU A 23 6.32 0.63 7.78
CA GLU A 23 5.06 0.18 7.19
C GLU A 23 3.96 1.25 7.32
N SER A 24 3.89 1.95 8.47
CA SER A 24 2.89 3.01 8.68
C SER A 24 3.11 4.20 7.74
N GLN A 25 4.35 4.66 7.56
CA GLN A 25 4.67 5.77 6.65
C GLN A 25 4.48 5.36 5.17
N ALA A 26 4.81 4.11 4.83
CA ALA A 26 4.61 3.58 3.49
C ALA A 26 3.12 3.50 3.15
N VAL A 27 2.29 3.02 4.08
CA VAL A 27 0.83 2.97 3.93
C VAL A 27 0.24 4.37 3.82
N GLU A 28 0.67 5.32 4.66
CA GLU A 28 0.22 6.72 4.63
C GLU A 28 0.55 7.38 3.29
N LYS A 29 1.80 7.25 2.81
CA LYS A 29 2.20 7.77 1.49
C LYS A 29 1.48 7.09 0.34
N ALA A 30 1.33 5.77 0.38
CA ALA A 30 0.60 5.03 -0.65
C ALA A 30 -0.89 5.41 -0.71
N SER A 31 -1.51 5.61 0.46
CA SER A 31 -2.87 6.12 0.63
C SER A 31 -3.04 7.48 -0.05
N ALA A 32 -2.12 8.42 0.23
CA ALA A 32 -2.12 9.74 -0.38
C ALA A 32 -1.88 9.71 -1.91
N MET A 33 -0.99 8.85 -2.40
CA MET A 33 -0.67 8.75 -3.82
C MET A 33 -1.78 8.11 -4.65
N VAL A 34 -2.47 7.10 -4.10
CA VAL A 34 -3.48 6.33 -4.83
C VAL A 34 -4.90 6.83 -4.54
N GLY A 35 -5.08 7.69 -3.52
CA GLY A 35 -6.38 8.25 -3.16
C GLY A 35 -7.31 7.21 -2.51
N VAL A 36 -6.75 6.25 -1.78
CA VAL A 36 -7.50 5.19 -1.08
C VAL A 36 -7.19 5.24 0.41
N SER A 37 -8.12 4.83 1.26
CA SER A 37 -7.92 4.88 2.70
C SER A 37 -6.81 3.94 3.17
N GLU A 38 -6.05 4.36 4.19
CA GLU A 38 -5.01 3.52 4.81
C GLU A 38 -5.56 2.19 5.31
N SER A 39 -6.78 2.19 5.87
CA SER A 39 -7.46 0.98 6.34
C SER A 39 -7.67 -0.03 5.22
N PHE A 40 -7.95 0.43 4.01
CA PHE A 40 -8.11 -0.42 2.83
C PHE A 40 -6.77 -1.04 2.42
N ILE A 41 -5.69 -0.25 2.39
CA ILE A 41 -4.34 -0.75 2.09
C ILE A 41 -3.90 -1.79 3.12
N ARG A 42 -4.09 -1.51 4.42
CA ARG A 42 -3.76 -2.46 5.51
C ARG A 42 -4.55 -3.75 5.39
N LYS A 43 -5.82 -3.68 5.00
CA LYS A 43 -6.64 -4.88 4.74
C LYS A 43 -6.10 -5.69 3.56
N ILE A 44 -5.68 -5.05 2.48
CA ILE A 44 -5.08 -5.75 1.33
C ILE A 44 -3.81 -6.48 1.76
N ILE A 45 -2.89 -5.78 2.42
CA ILE A 45 -1.61 -6.34 2.86
C ILE A 45 -1.81 -7.50 3.83
N LYS A 46 -2.72 -7.36 4.81
CA LYS A 46 -3.04 -8.42 5.79
C LYS A 46 -3.68 -9.67 5.19
N ASN A 47 -4.31 -9.60 4.01
CA ASN A 47 -4.90 -10.77 3.35
C ASN A 47 -3.91 -11.49 2.41
N ILE A 48 -2.68 -10.98 2.27
CA ILE A 48 -1.63 -11.55 1.42
C ILE A 48 -0.59 -12.30 2.28
N ASN A 49 -0.45 -11.93 3.55
CA ASN A 49 0.37 -12.62 4.55
C ASN A 49 -0.47 -13.64 5.32
#